data_AF-A0A326RWQ5-F1
#
_entry.id   AF-A0A326RWQ5-F1
#
_cell.length_a   1.000
_cell.length_b   1.000
_cell.length_c   1.000
_cell.angle_alpha   90.00
_cell.angle_beta   90.00
_cell.angle_gamma   90.00
#
_symmetry.space_group_name_H-M   'P 1'
#
loop_
_entity.id
_entity.type
_entity.pdbx_description
1 polymer ?
#
loop_
_entity_poly.entity_id
_entity_poly.type
_entity_poly.pdbx_seq_one_letter_code
_entity_poly.pdbx_strand_id
1 'polypeptide(L)'
;MNKLMSKLPLLAFVLAAFAAVAFTSPRGPEYAQDPVNPSIWYDLTHVAPSSTSYECDDAEQVCTRIQPNSNSDMVEEGLFVKYGNLPIANP
;
A
#
# COMPACT_ATOMS: atom_id res chain seq x y z
N MET A 1 -13.04 -8.51 -46.14
CA MET A 1 -11.73 -9.04 -45.70
C MET A 1 -11.08 -8.26 -44.54
N ASN A 2 -10.88 -6.94 -44.64
CA ASN A 2 -9.71 -6.31 -43.98
C ASN A 2 -10.04 -5.15 -43.01
N LYS A 3 -11.32 -4.89 -42.72
CA LYS A 3 -11.74 -3.70 -41.96
C LYS A 3 -11.57 -3.82 -40.44
N LEU A 4 -11.43 -5.04 -39.90
CA LEU A 4 -11.20 -5.25 -38.46
C LEU A 4 -9.76 -4.94 -38.05
N MET A 5 -8.77 -5.26 -38.89
CA MET A 5 -7.36 -5.08 -38.55
C MET A 5 -6.91 -3.61 -38.50
N SER A 6 -7.60 -2.71 -39.20
CA SER A 6 -7.29 -1.27 -39.16
C SER A 6 -7.70 -0.58 -37.85
N LYS A 7 -8.48 -1.23 -36.99
CA LYS A 7 -8.96 -0.64 -35.71
C LYS A 7 -8.24 -1.17 -34.47
N LEU A 8 -7.37 -2.18 -34.64
CA LEU A 8 -6.50 -2.73 -33.58
C LEU A 8 -5.66 -1.68 -32.83
N PRO A 9 -5.00 -0.70 -33.49
CA PRO A 9 -4.18 0.26 -32.74
C PRO A 9 -5.04 1.15 -31.83
N LEU A 10 -6.26 1.49 -32.25
CA LEU A 10 -7.14 2.38 -31.48
C LEU A 10 -7.70 1.68 -30.24
N LEU A 11 -7.96 0.37 -30.31
CA LEU A 11 -8.33 -0.45 -29.14
C LEU A 11 -7.16 -0.65 -28.18
N ALA A 12 -5.93 -0.81 -28.68
CA ALA A 12 -4.74 -0.97 -27.85
C ALA A 12 -4.44 0.28 -27.01
N PHE A 13 -4.62 1.48 -27.58
CA PHE A 13 -4.46 2.74 -26.83
C PHE A 13 -5.50 2.91 -25.72
N VAL A 14 -6.74 2.49 -25.95
CA VAL A 14 -7.80 2.52 -24.92
C VAL A 14 -7.45 1.54 -23.80
N LEU A 15 -7.07 0.29 -24.12
CA LEU A 15 -6.70 -0.70 -23.10
C LEU A 15 -5.51 -0.25 -22.23
N ALA A 16 -4.51 0.39 -22.84
CA ALA A 16 -3.34 0.91 -22.13
C ALA A 16 -3.70 2.04 -21.15
N ALA A 17 -4.63 2.93 -21.51
CA ALA A 17 -5.09 4.00 -20.62
C ALA A 17 -5.86 3.46 -19.40
N PHE A 18 -6.63 2.38 -19.55
CA PHE A 18 -7.31 1.74 -18.41
C PHE A 18 -6.35 0.98 -17.48
N ALA A 19 -5.28 0.39 -18.02
CA ALA A 19 -4.30 -0.33 -17.22
C ALA A 19 -3.55 0.57 -16.22
N ALA A 20 -3.26 1.83 -16.59
CA ALA A 20 -2.56 2.75 -15.70
C ALA A 20 -3.40 3.16 -14.47
N VAL A 21 -4.73 3.17 -14.56
CA VAL A 21 -5.62 3.61 -13.47
C VAL A 21 -5.97 2.48 -12.50
N ALA A 22 -5.88 1.22 -12.94
CA ALA A 22 -6.15 0.07 -12.08
C ALA A 22 -5.09 -0.15 -10.98
N PHE A 23 -3.87 0.36 -11.16
CA PHE A 23 -2.77 0.21 -10.21
C PHE A 23 -2.44 1.47 -9.40
N THR A 24 -3.16 2.59 -9.62
CA THR A 24 -2.90 3.87 -8.94
C THR A 24 -4.02 4.28 -7.99
N SER A 25 -4.79 3.33 -7.46
CA SER A 25 -5.75 3.68 -6.40
C SER A 25 -4.97 4.25 -5.21
N PRO A 26 -5.28 5.48 -4.75
CA PRO A 26 -4.61 6.06 -3.60
C PRO A 26 -4.83 5.12 -2.41
N ARG A 27 -3.75 4.66 -1.78
CA ARG A 27 -3.87 3.96 -0.50
C ARG A 27 -4.46 4.94 0.51
N GLY A 28 -5.40 4.44 1.31
CA GLY A 28 -5.95 5.20 2.42
C GLY A 28 -4.86 5.50 3.47
N PRO A 29 -5.20 6.28 4.50
CA PRO A 29 -4.32 6.46 5.65
C PRO A 29 -3.98 5.10 6.27
N GLU A 30 -2.70 4.89 6.52
CA GLU A 30 -2.18 3.61 6.97
C GLU A 30 -1.04 3.84 7.97
N TYR A 31 -1.10 3.18 9.12
CA TYR A 31 -0.18 3.38 10.23
C TYR A 31 0.22 2.04 10.84
N ALA A 32 1.49 1.91 11.20
CA ALA A 32 2.00 0.74 11.90
C ALA A 32 2.60 1.13 13.25
N GLN A 33 2.43 0.28 14.25
CA GLN A 33 3.05 0.44 15.57
C GLN A 33 4.45 -0.16 15.54
N ASP A 34 5.42 0.52 16.17
CA ASP A 34 6.77 -0.04 16.28
C ASP A 34 6.78 -1.30 17.17
N PRO A 35 7.38 -2.42 16.71
CA PRO A 35 7.33 -3.69 17.43
C PRO A 35 8.23 -3.70 18.69
N VAL A 36 9.17 -2.76 18.80
CA VAL A 36 10.10 -2.65 19.94
C VAL A 36 9.64 -1.57 20.92
N ASN A 37 9.06 -0.47 20.42
CA ASN A 37 8.57 0.65 21.21
C ASN A 37 7.12 1.01 20.85
N PRO A 38 6.10 0.49 21.58
CA PRO A 38 4.69 0.70 21.25
C PRO A 38 4.22 2.16 21.35
N SER A 39 5.06 3.08 21.83
CA SER A 39 4.76 4.52 21.84
C SER A 39 4.97 5.18 20.47
N ILE A 40 5.67 4.51 19.55
CA ILE A 40 6.00 5.04 18.23
C ILE A 40 5.03 4.43 17.21
N TRP A 41 4.47 5.31 16.38
CA TRP A 41 3.69 4.93 15.21
C TRP A 41 4.37 5.49 13.96
N TYR A 42 4.32 4.72 12.87
CA TYR A 42 4.84 5.12 11.57
C TYR A 42 3.68 5.49 10.63
N ASP A 43 3.83 6.58 9.89
CA ASP A 43 2.89 6.99 8.84
C ASP A 43 3.27 6.33 7.51
N LEU A 44 2.45 5.39 7.05
CA LEU A 44 2.66 4.62 5.84
C LEU A 44 1.77 5.07 4.68
N THR A 45 0.99 6.14 4.86
CA THR A 45 0.02 6.65 3.87
C THR A 45 0.64 6.89 2.48
N HIS A 46 1.93 7.24 2.44
CA HIS A 46 2.68 7.49 1.22
C HIS A 46 3.92 6.60 1.08
N VAL A 47 3.96 5.49 1.83
CA VAL A 47 5.08 4.54 1.83
C VAL A 47 4.59 3.21 1.27
N ALA A 48 5.17 2.80 0.14
CA ALA A 48 4.91 1.47 -0.40
C ALA A 48 5.72 0.41 0.36
N PRO A 49 5.17 -0.80 0.60
CA PRO A 49 5.90 -1.92 1.17
C PRO A 49 7.00 -2.39 0.22
N SER A 50 8.18 -2.64 0.77
CA SER A 50 9.37 -3.06 0.03
C SER A 50 10.48 -3.51 1.00
N SER A 51 11.49 -4.19 0.47
CA SER A 51 12.68 -4.62 1.22
C SER A 51 13.52 -3.48 1.82
N THR A 52 13.20 -2.22 1.55
CA THR A 52 13.88 -1.04 2.12
C THR A 52 12.97 -0.15 2.97
N SER A 53 11.67 -0.44 3.03
CA SER A 53 10.70 0.30 3.84
C SER A 53 10.16 -0.59 4.96
N TYR A 54 9.12 -1.37 4.65
CA TYR A 54 8.48 -2.32 5.55
C TYR A 54 7.84 -3.48 4.77
N GLU A 55 7.56 -4.56 5.49
CA GLU A 55 6.74 -5.69 5.04
C GLU A 55 5.72 -6.07 6.14
N CYS A 56 4.64 -6.72 5.72
CA CYS A 56 3.68 -7.39 6.58
C CYS A 56 3.86 -8.90 6.40
N ASP A 57 4.46 -9.58 7.38
CA ASP A 57 4.68 -11.04 7.32
C ASP A 57 3.47 -11.79 7.89
N ASP A 58 3.12 -12.96 7.40
CA ASP A 58 1.85 -13.66 7.71
C ASP A 58 1.76 -14.24 9.16
N ALA A 59 2.59 -13.77 10.09
CA ALA A 59 2.79 -14.34 11.41
C ALA A 59 1.91 -13.77 12.54
N GLU A 60 1.36 -12.56 12.38
CA GLU A 60 0.61 -11.83 13.41
C GLU A 60 -0.76 -11.35 12.91
N GLN A 61 -1.60 -10.92 13.84
CA GLN A 61 -2.98 -10.56 13.51
C GLN A 61 -3.12 -9.17 12.90
N VAL A 62 -2.20 -8.23 13.15
CA VAL A 62 -2.36 -6.82 12.71
C VAL A 62 -1.03 -6.21 12.32
N CYS A 63 -0.88 -5.87 11.04
CA CYS A 63 0.29 -5.17 10.52
C CYS A 63 0.07 -3.66 10.53
N THR A 64 -1.03 -3.21 9.93
CA THR A 64 -1.33 -1.78 9.77
C THR A 64 -2.76 -1.43 10.16
N ARG A 65 -3.00 -0.15 10.46
CA ARG A 65 -4.27 0.39 10.92
C ARG A 65 -4.58 1.74 10.26
N ILE A 66 -5.86 2.13 10.28
CA ILE A 66 -6.31 3.40 9.70
C ILE A 66 -5.86 4.64 10.49
N GLN A 67 -5.45 4.49 11.75
CA GLN A 67 -5.00 5.56 12.65
C GLN A 67 -3.85 5.06 13.54
N PRO A 68 -3.02 5.97 14.10
CA PRO A 68 -1.95 5.62 15.03
C PRO A 68 -2.50 5.30 16.44
N ASN A 69 -3.42 4.33 16.53
CA ASN A 69 -4.11 3.91 17.74
C ASN A 69 -4.39 2.41 17.70
N SER A 70 -4.05 1.68 18.75
CA SER A 70 -4.27 0.22 18.83
C SER A 70 -5.75 -0.19 18.78
N ASN A 71 -6.68 0.75 19.00
CA ASN A 71 -8.12 0.51 18.92
C ASN A 71 -8.74 0.83 17.56
N SER A 72 -7.99 1.40 16.61
CA SER A 72 -8.56 1.73 15.29
C SER A 72 -8.65 0.51 14.39
N ASP A 73 -9.48 0.58 13.35
CA ASP A 73 -9.65 -0.52 12.40
C ASP A 73 -8.32 -0.94 11.76
N MET A 74 -8.16 -2.24 11.58
CA MET A 74 -7.04 -2.85 10.87
C MET A 74 -7.21 -2.62 9.36
N VAL A 75 -6.09 -2.37 8.69
CA VAL A 75 -6.00 -2.24 7.22
C VAL A 75 -5.41 -3.52 6.63
N GLU A 76 -4.28 -3.98 7.17
CA GLU A 76 -3.57 -5.17 6.71
C GLU A 76 -3.24 -6.09 7.89
N GLU A 77 -3.43 -7.40 7.69
CA GLU A 77 -3.04 -8.47 8.63
C GLU A 77 -1.52 -8.73 8.52
N GLY A 78 -0.94 -9.34 9.55
CA GLY A 78 0.47 -9.72 9.55
C GLY A 78 1.32 -9.05 10.63
N LEU A 79 2.60 -9.36 10.65
CA LEU A 79 3.63 -8.79 11.51
C LEU A 79 4.31 -7.66 10.75
N PHE A 80 4.25 -6.47 11.32
CA PHE A 80 4.99 -5.34 10.79
C PHE A 80 6.50 -5.53 11.00
N VAL A 81 7.25 -5.64 9.89
CA VAL A 81 8.71 -5.71 9.87
C VAL A 81 9.26 -4.45 9.22
N LYS A 82 10.13 -3.74 9.94
CA LYS A 82 10.74 -2.48 9.50
C LYS A 82 12.17 -2.72 8.99
N TYR A 83 12.46 -2.26 7.76
CA TYR A 83 13.77 -2.40 7.14
C TYR A 83 14.53 -1.06 6.94
N GLY A 84 13.82 0.07 7.02
CA GLY A 84 14.41 1.39 6.79
C GLY A 84 13.91 2.48 7.73
N ASN A 85 14.25 3.74 7.41
CA ASN A 85 13.68 4.88 8.12
C ASN A 85 12.27 5.16 7.61
N LEU A 86 11.32 5.16 8.52
CA LEU A 86 9.91 5.45 8.25
C LEU A 86 9.53 6.74 8.98
N PRO A 87 8.67 7.58 8.38
CA PRO A 87 8.24 8.80 9.02
C PRO A 87 7.40 8.45 10.26
N ILE A 88 7.68 9.15 11.36
CA ILE A 88 6.95 8.98 12.62
C ILE A 88 5.64 9.76 12.49
N ALA A 89 4.52 9.10 12.81
CA ALA A 89 3.23 9.77 12.93
C ALA A 89 3.28 10.66 14.18
N ASN A 90 3.14 11.97 13.99
CA ASN A 90 2.95 12.89 15.11
C ASN A 90 1.51 12.74 15.62
N PRO A 91 1.29 12.72 16.94
CA PRO A 91 -0.05 12.71 17.54
C PRO A 91 -0.85 13.97 17.19
#